data_AF-K1SH37-F1
#
_entry.id   AF-K1SH37-F1
#
_cell.length_a   1.000
_cell.length_b   1.000
_cell.length_c   1.000
_cell.angle_alpha   90.00
_cell.angle_beta   90.00
_cell.angle_gamma   90.00
#
_symmetry.space_group_name_H-M   'P 1'
#
loop_
_entity.id
_entity.type
_entity.pdbx_description
1 polymer ?
#
loop_
_entity_poly.entity_id
_entity_poly.type
_entity_poly.pdbx_seq_one_letter_code
_entity_poly.pdbx_strand_id
1 'polypeptide(L)'
;MSASSNCVLYAGAKPVFADINPETYNIDPASIRKLITPRTKAIVAVDFTGQAVELDEIRKICKEHNLLLIEDAAHAIGTTYKGQPVGSLADMTCFSFHPVKTVTGGEGGAITTNDEKLYRHLMRLRTHGITRDPEEMVHPTDALWYNEQVELGFNYRMTDFQAALLLS
;
A
#
# COMPACT_ATOMS: atom_id res chain seq x y z
N MET A 1 -2.20 -8.68 10.60
CA MET A 1 -1.74 -7.73 11.63
C MET A 1 -0.22 -7.66 11.78
N SER A 2 0.53 -8.77 11.95
CA SER A 2 2.00 -8.69 12.12
C SER A 2 2.72 -7.98 10.93
N ALA A 3 2.36 -8.31 9.68
CA ALA A 3 2.96 -7.66 8.51
C ALA A 3 2.65 -6.15 8.43
N SER A 4 1.43 -5.75 8.78
CA SER A 4 0.92 -4.38 8.74
C SER A 4 1.72 -3.43 9.66
N SER A 5 2.20 -3.91 10.82
CA SER A 5 3.09 -3.12 11.69
C SER A 5 4.57 -3.30 11.36
N ASN A 6 4.99 -4.47 10.88
CA ASN A 6 6.39 -4.71 10.53
C ASN A 6 6.88 -3.83 9.37
N CYS A 7 6.03 -3.54 8.38
CA CYS A 7 6.42 -2.64 7.29
C CYS A 7 6.78 -1.23 7.79
N VAL A 8 6.13 -0.75 8.84
CA VAL A 8 6.45 0.53 9.51
C VAL A 8 7.85 0.48 10.11
N LEU A 9 8.21 -0.63 10.76
CA LEU A 9 9.55 -0.83 11.33
C LEU A 9 10.63 -0.95 10.24
N TYR A 10 10.35 -1.66 9.15
CA TYR A 10 11.27 -1.75 8.00
C TYR A 10 11.52 -0.39 7.34
N ALA A 11 10.53 0.52 7.38
CA ALA A 11 10.69 1.91 6.95
C ALA A 11 11.41 2.81 7.98
N GLY A 12 11.87 2.27 9.11
CA GLY A 12 12.53 3.03 10.17
C GLY A 12 11.59 3.92 10.98
N ALA A 13 10.27 3.71 10.86
CA ALA A 13 9.25 4.47 11.58
C ALA A 13 8.79 3.74 12.86
N LYS A 14 8.07 4.46 13.72
CA LYS A 14 7.49 3.91 14.96
C LYS A 14 6.00 3.61 14.78
N PRO A 15 5.55 2.35 14.87
CA PRO A 15 4.13 2.04 14.90
C PRO A 15 3.48 2.58 16.18
N VAL A 16 2.29 3.16 16.04
CA VAL A 16 1.42 3.59 17.13
C VAL A 16 0.08 2.91 16.92
N PHE A 17 -0.32 2.06 17.86
CA PHE A 17 -1.52 1.26 17.74
C PHE A 17 -2.73 2.04 18.23
N ALA A 18 -3.71 2.25 17.35
CA ALA A 18 -5.05 2.67 17.74
C ALA A 18 -5.91 1.45 18.07
N ASP A 19 -6.87 1.68 18.95
CA ASP A 19 -7.83 0.66 19.37
C ASP A 19 -8.82 0.34 18.24
N ILE A 20 -9.50 -0.79 18.36
CA ILE A 20 -10.49 -1.26 17.40
C ILE A 20 -11.91 -0.86 17.81
N ASN A 21 -12.81 -0.78 16.84
CA ASN A 21 -14.25 -0.79 17.10
C ASN A 21 -14.67 -2.24 17.39
N PRO A 22 -15.26 -2.55 18.57
CA PRO A 22 -15.60 -3.92 18.95
C PRO A 22 -16.71 -4.55 18.10
N GLU A 23 -17.50 -3.77 17.36
CA GLU A 23 -18.56 -4.28 16.49
C GLU A 23 -18.04 -4.70 15.11
N THR A 24 -17.03 -3.99 14.59
CA THR A 24 -16.47 -4.23 13.26
C THR A 24 -15.11 -4.93 13.29
N TYR A 25 -14.43 -4.93 14.44
CA TYR A 25 -13.06 -5.36 14.64
C TYR A 25 -12.00 -4.61 13.80
N ASN A 26 -12.42 -3.57 13.08
CA ASN A 26 -11.56 -2.68 12.35
C ASN A 26 -11.08 -1.54 13.26
N ILE A 27 -10.02 -0.84 12.82
CA ILE A 27 -9.47 0.31 13.54
C ILE A 27 -10.53 1.40 13.77
N ASP A 28 -10.67 1.90 15.00
CA ASP A 28 -11.67 2.91 15.36
C ASP A 28 -11.19 4.33 14.97
N PRO A 29 -11.93 5.07 14.11
CA PRO A 29 -11.62 6.45 13.78
C PRO A 29 -11.49 7.38 15.00
N ALA A 30 -12.30 7.16 16.05
CA ALA A 30 -12.22 7.98 17.26
C ALA A 30 -10.93 7.70 18.05
N SER A 31 -10.48 6.45 18.10
CA SER A 31 -9.19 6.06 18.69
C SER A 31 -8.00 6.64 17.91
N ILE A 32 -8.04 6.62 16.57
CA ILE A 32 -7.03 7.26 15.72
C ILE A 32 -6.84 8.73 16.09
N ARG A 33 -7.93 9.50 16.19
CA ARG A 33 -7.88 10.95 16.49
C ARG A 33 -7.13 11.26 17.79
N LYS A 34 -7.27 10.41 18.81
CA LYS A 34 -6.61 10.60 20.12
C LYS A 34 -5.10 10.38 20.08
N LEU A 35 -4.60 9.67 19.07
CA LEU A 35 -3.19 9.25 18.97
C LEU A 35 -2.38 10.04 17.95
N ILE A 36 -3.02 10.91 17.16
CA ILE A 36 -2.33 11.75 16.20
C ILE A 36 -1.40 12.72 16.93
N THR A 37 -0.17 12.81 16.42
CA THR A 37 0.84 13.76 16.88
C THR A 37 1.47 14.47 15.68
N PRO A 38 2.25 15.54 15.87
CA PRO A 38 3.01 16.16 14.77
C PRO A 38 4.00 15.21 14.06
N ARG A 39 4.32 14.06 14.67
CA ARG A 39 5.18 13.02 14.07
C ARG A 39 4.41 12.00 13.25
N THR A 40 3.08 11.96 13.32
CA THR A 40 2.26 11.03 12.54
C THR A 40 2.39 11.39 11.05
N LYS A 41 2.59 10.38 10.19
CA LYS A 41 2.77 10.56 8.74
C LYS A 41 1.75 9.82 7.89
N ALA A 42 1.27 8.68 8.39
CA ALA A 42 0.32 7.85 7.70
C ALA A 42 -0.57 7.11 8.69
N ILE A 43 -1.73 6.68 8.22
CA ILE A 43 -2.61 5.71 8.86
C ILE A 43 -2.58 4.45 8.01
N VAL A 44 -2.27 3.30 8.63
CA VAL A 44 -2.40 1.99 8.01
C VAL A 44 -3.67 1.34 8.54
N ALA A 45 -4.68 1.19 7.69
CA ALA A 45 -5.98 0.64 8.05
C ALA A 45 -6.15 -0.75 7.43
N VAL A 46 -6.48 -1.76 8.23
CA VAL A 46 -6.61 -3.15 7.77
C VAL A 46 -8.09 -3.45 7.56
N ASP A 47 -8.46 -3.94 6.38
CA ASP A 47 -9.80 -4.46 6.11
C ASP A 47 -9.93 -5.87 6.71
N PHE A 48 -10.14 -5.93 8.03
CA PHE A 48 -10.10 -7.18 8.76
C PHE A 48 -11.20 -8.11 8.26
N THR A 49 -10.82 -9.39 8.05
CA THR A 49 -11.71 -10.42 7.48
C THR A 49 -12.40 -10.04 6.16
N GLY A 50 -11.87 -9.06 5.41
CA GLY A 50 -12.45 -8.60 4.15
C GLY A 50 -13.56 -7.55 4.33
N GLN A 51 -13.85 -7.12 5.55
CA GLN A 51 -14.75 -6.01 5.82
C GLN A 51 -13.99 -4.69 5.67
N ALA A 52 -14.47 -3.83 4.75
CA ALA A 52 -13.90 -2.51 4.56
C ALA A 52 -13.93 -1.67 5.85
N VAL A 53 -12.84 -0.95 6.12
CA VAL A 53 -12.80 0.04 7.21
C VAL A 53 -13.76 1.22 6.94
N GLU A 54 -13.97 2.07 7.94
CA GLU A 54 -14.75 3.31 7.80
C GLU A 54 -13.98 4.36 6.98
N LEU A 55 -13.83 4.10 5.68
CA LEU A 55 -12.94 4.84 4.78
C LEU A 55 -13.23 6.33 4.72
N ASP A 56 -14.49 6.76 4.70
CA ASP A 56 -14.83 8.19 4.66
C ASP A 56 -14.35 8.92 5.92
N GLU A 57 -14.53 8.32 7.09
CA GLU A 57 -14.13 8.92 8.37
C GLU A 57 -12.60 8.95 8.51
N ILE A 58 -11.92 7.87 8.16
CA ILE A 58 -10.45 7.81 8.17
C ILE A 58 -9.88 8.79 7.13
N ARG A 59 -10.46 8.86 5.93
CA ARG A 59 -10.04 9.81 4.89
C ARG A 59 -10.20 11.24 5.33
N LYS A 60 -11.28 11.57 6.04
CA LYS A 60 -11.50 12.89 6.63
C LYS A 60 -10.40 13.23 7.65
N ILE A 61 -10.07 12.31 8.54
CA ILE A 61 -8.94 12.47 9.49
C ILE A 61 -7.62 12.71 8.74
N CYS A 62 -7.33 11.92 7.70
CA CYS A 62 -6.12 12.09 6.90
C CYS A 62 -6.03 13.47 6.27
N LYS A 63 -7.14 13.99 5.70
CA LYS A 63 -7.19 15.33 5.10
C LYS A 63 -6.99 16.44 6.14
N GLU A 64 -7.62 16.33 7.30
CA GLU A 64 -7.50 17.31 8.39
C GLU A 64 -6.06 17.43 8.91
N HIS A 65 -5.30 16.33 8.91
CA HIS A 65 -3.95 16.25 9.47
C HIS A 65 -2.83 16.10 8.43
N ASN A 66 -3.15 16.18 7.14
CA ASN A 66 -2.22 15.95 6.02
C ASN A 66 -1.43 14.63 6.16
N LEU A 67 -2.16 13.53 6.37
CA LEU A 67 -1.62 12.18 6.51
C LEU A 67 -1.92 11.34 5.27
N LEU A 68 -1.05 10.37 4.96
CA LEU A 68 -1.34 9.35 3.95
C LEU A 68 -2.30 8.29 4.53
N LEU A 69 -3.26 7.84 3.73
CA LEU A 69 -4.08 6.67 4.00
C LEU A 69 -3.54 5.48 3.21
N ILE A 70 -3.03 4.47 3.93
CA ILE A 70 -2.60 3.19 3.37
C ILE A 70 -3.58 2.12 3.86
N GLU A 71 -4.18 1.41 2.92
CA GLU A 71 -5.12 0.33 3.20
C GLU A 71 -4.42 -1.03 3.04
N ASP A 72 -4.51 -1.87 4.06
CA ASP A 72 -4.11 -3.28 4.01
C ASP A 72 -5.35 -4.13 3.69
N ALA A 73 -5.55 -4.34 2.39
CA ALA A 73 -6.65 -5.09 1.80
C ALA A 73 -6.27 -6.56 1.54
N ALA A 74 -5.35 -7.13 2.33
CA ALA A 74 -4.90 -8.52 2.14
C ALA A 74 -6.05 -9.55 2.18
N HIS A 75 -7.20 -9.22 2.77
CA HIS A 75 -8.40 -10.05 2.82
C HIS A 75 -9.57 -9.51 1.99
N ALA A 76 -9.41 -8.35 1.34
CA ALA A 76 -10.52 -7.55 0.84
C ALA A 76 -10.56 -7.41 -0.69
N ILE A 77 -9.86 -8.30 -1.42
CA ILE A 77 -10.04 -8.37 -2.87
C ILE A 77 -11.49 -8.76 -3.20
N GLY A 78 -12.17 -7.93 -3.99
CA GLY A 78 -13.60 -8.08 -4.30
C GLY A 78 -14.54 -7.37 -3.32
N THR A 79 -14.04 -6.80 -2.21
CA THR A 79 -14.85 -6.00 -1.29
C THR A 79 -15.19 -4.65 -1.90
N THR A 80 -16.37 -4.12 -1.55
CA THR A 80 -16.78 -2.76 -1.90
C THR A 80 -17.10 -1.94 -0.66
N TYR A 81 -16.79 -0.64 -0.71
CA TYR A 81 -17.20 0.37 0.26
C TYR A 81 -18.09 1.39 -0.46
N LYS A 82 -19.37 1.47 -0.06
CA LYS A 82 -20.38 2.36 -0.67
C LYS A 82 -20.43 2.26 -2.21
N GLY A 83 -20.33 1.04 -2.73
CA GLY A 83 -20.37 0.75 -4.17
C GLY A 83 -19.06 0.97 -4.92
N GLN A 84 -18.01 1.46 -4.26
CA GLN A 84 -16.66 1.60 -4.82
C GLN A 84 -15.81 0.39 -4.42
N PRO A 85 -15.01 -0.20 -5.31
CA PRO A 85 -14.13 -1.31 -4.95
C PRO A 85 -13.03 -0.87 -3.99
N VAL A 86 -12.75 -1.69 -2.97
CA VAL A 86 -11.52 -1.57 -2.17
C VAL A 86 -10.32 -1.61 -3.13
N GLY A 87 -9.33 -0.74 -2.91
CA GLY A 87 -8.24 -0.51 -3.86
C GLY A 87 -8.33 0.78 -4.68
N SER A 88 -9.49 1.45 -4.72
CA SER A 88 -9.68 2.71 -5.46
C SER A 88 -9.75 3.97 -4.57
N LEU A 89 -9.82 3.80 -3.24
CA LEU A 89 -10.22 4.86 -2.30
C LEU A 89 -9.06 5.42 -1.46
N ALA A 90 -8.11 4.57 -1.05
CA ALA A 90 -6.93 4.97 -0.28
C ALA A 90 -5.85 5.62 -1.17
N ASP A 91 -4.83 6.22 -0.57
CA ASP A 91 -3.69 6.75 -1.35
C ASP A 91 -2.87 5.60 -1.92
N MET A 92 -2.75 4.52 -1.15
CA MET A 92 -2.25 3.22 -1.59
C MET A 92 -3.05 2.10 -0.92
N THR A 93 -3.36 1.05 -1.66
CA THR A 93 -3.96 -0.17 -1.12
C THR A 93 -3.09 -1.38 -1.45
N CYS A 94 -2.79 -2.19 -0.44
CA CYS A 94 -1.96 -3.39 -0.56
C CYS A 94 -2.84 -4.65 -0.57
N PHE A 95 -2.69 -5.49 -1.58
CA PHE A 95 -3.31 -6.81 -1.69
C PHE A 95 -2.30 -7.93 -1.47
N SER A 96 -2.77 -9.07 -0.98
CA SER A 96 -1.97 -10.28 -0.80
C SER A 96 -2.52 -11.39 -1.70
N PHE A 97 -1.60 -12.10 -2.34
CA PHE A 97 -1.87 -13.29 -3.16
C PHE A 97 -1.19 -14.54 -2.60
N HIS A 98 -1.03 -14.58 -1.28
CA HIS A 98 -0.54 -15.74 -0.53
C HIS A 98 -1.52 -16.94 -0.66
N PRO A 99 -1.08 -18.21 -0.51
CA PRO A 99 -1.90 -19.40 -0.79
C PRO A 99 -3.26 -19.49 -0.09
N VAL A 100 -3.41 -18.82 1.06
CA VAL A 100 -4.64 -18.86 1.86
C VAL A 100 -5.57 -17.68 1.60
N LYS A 101 -5.27 -16.80 0.62
CA LYS A 101 -6.13 -15.67 0.25
C LYS A 101 -7.16 -16.09 -0.81
N THR A 102 -8.24 -15.31 -0.90
CA THR A 102 -9.35 -15.53 -1.85
C THR A 102 -8.86 -15.67 -3.30
N VAL A 103 -7.88 -14.86 -3.68
CA VAL A 103 -7.18 -14.93 -4.96
C VAL A 103 -5.70 -15.16 -4.64
N THR A 104 -5.06 -16.11 -5.33
CA THR A 104 -3.69 -16.55 -5.02
C THR A 104 -2.82 -16.64 -6.27
N GLY A 105 -1.57 -16.25 -6.11
CA GLY A 105 -0.49 -16.43 -7.09
C GLY A 105 0.53 -17.46 -6.62
N GLY A 106 0.19 -18.29 -5.62
CA GLY A 106 1.14 -19.13 -4.88
C GLY A 106 1.96 -18.31 -3.89
N GLU A 107 2.54 -17.20 -4.32
CA GLU A 107 3.00 -16.10 -3.47
C GLU A 107 2.79 -14.79 -4.21
N GLY A 108 2.74 -13.67 -3.50
CA GLY A 108 2.78 -12.35 -4.11
C GLY A 108 1.84 -11.33 -3.48
N GLY A 109 1.77 -10.18 -4.11
CA GLY A 109 0.90 -9.08 -3.74
C GLY A 109 0.87 -8.00 -4.81
N ALA A 110 0.01 -7.02 -4.61
CA ALA A 110 -0.10 -5.84 -5.48
C ALA A 110 -0.30 -4.59 -4.63
N ILE A 111 0.12 -3.46 -5.17
CA ILE A 111 -0.22 -2.14 -4.62
C ILE A 111 -0.99 -1.40 -5.71
N THR A 112 -2.16 -0.86 -5.36
CA THR A 112 -2.91 0.06 -6.23
C THR A 112 -2.78 1.48 -5.70
N THR A 113 -2.75 2.45 -6.61
CA THR A 113 -2.77 3.88 -6.31
C THR A 113 -3.32 4.65 -7.51
N ASN A 114 -3.96 5.78 -7.26
CA ASN A 114 -4.39 6.73 -8.29
C ASN A 114 -3.41 7.92 -8.45
N ASP A 115 -2.34 7.97 -7.64
CA ASP A 115 -1.32 9.02 -7.72
C ASP A 115 -0.15 8.55 -8.60
N GLU A 116 0.05 9.22 -9.73
CA GLU A 116 1.11 8.89 -10.68
C GLU A 116 2.52 9.01 -10.06
N LYS A 117 2.73 9.95 -9.12
CA LYS A 117 4.02 10.12 -8.44
C LYS A 117 4.30 8.93 -7.54
N LEU A 118 3.29 8.47 -6.79
CA LEU A 118 3.42 7.25 -5.97
C LEU A 118 3.65 6.03 -6.87
N TYR A 119 2.91 5.91 -7.97
CA TYR A 119 3.09 4.84 -8.95
C TYR A 119 4.54 4.77 -9.46
N ARG A 120 5.07 5.87 -10.02
CA ARG A 120 6.44 5.93 -10.55
C ARG A 120 7.48 5.56 -9.49
N HIS A 121 7.30 6.08 -8.27
CA HIS A 121 8.18 5.76 -7.15
C HIS A 121 8.12 4.27 -6.77
N LEU A 122 6.93 3.67 -6.65
CA LEU A 122 6.77 2.24 -6.37
C LEU A 122 7.39 1.36 -7.48
N MET A 123 7.26 1.76 -8.74
CA MET A 123 7.84 1.04 -9.88
C MET A 123 9.37 1.03 -9.86
N ARG A 124 10.01 2.11 -9.40
CA ARG A 124 11.46 2.12 -9.16
C ARG A 124 11.82 1.29 -7.93
N LEU A 125 11.13 1.49 -6.80
CA LEU A 125 11.41 0.77 -5.54
C LEU A 125 11.31 -0.75 -5.70
N ARG A 126 10.36 -1.29 -6.48
CA ARG A 126 10.27 -2.75 -6.68
C ARG A 126 11.44 -3.34 -7.49
N THR A 127 12.23 -2.48 -8.14
CA THR A 127 13.20 -2.82 -9.20
C THR A 127 14.58 -2.21 -8.93
N HIS A 128 15.09 -2.31 -7.71
CA HIS A 128 16.38 -1.77 -7.25
C HIS A 128 16.53 -0.24 -7.34
N GLY A 129 15.45 0.52 -7.55
CA GLY A 129 15.53 1.98 -7.74
C GLY A 129 16.01 2.36 -9.14
N ILE A 130 15.90 1.44 -10.10
CA ILE A 130 16.36 1.61 -11.48
C ILE A 130 15.26 2.26 -12.33
N THR A 131 15.64 3.24 -13.16
CA THR A 131 14.79 3.84 -14.19
C THR A 131 15.44 3.79 -15.58
N ARG A 132 14.58 3.84 -16.60
CA ARG A 132 14.92 3.98 -18.02
C ARG A 132 14.34 5.25 -18.63
N ASP A 133 13.54 5.99 -17.86
CA ASP A 133 12.95 7.24 -18.29
C ASP A 133 14.00 8.34 -18.19
N PRO A 134 14.40 8.98 -19.32
CA PRO A 134 15.37 10.06 -19.30
C PRO A 134 14.96 11.24 -18.43
N GLU A 135 13.66 11.47 -18.21
CA GLU A 135 13.16 12.54 -17.34
C GLU A 135 13.41 12.27 -15.85
N GLU A 136 13.60 11.00 -15.47
CA GLU A 136 13.88 10.58 -14.10
C GLU A 136 15.38 10.35 -13.83
N MET A 137 16.21 10.40 -14.87
CA MET A 137 17.66 10.17 -14.79
C MET A 137 18.41 11.38 -14.23
N VAL A 138 19.48 11.11 -13.48
CA VAL A 138 20.49 12.11 -13.10
C VAL A 138 21.48 12.31 -14.26
N HIS A 139 21.76 11.24 -15.02
CA HIS A 139 22.67 11.25 -16.17
C HIS A 139 21.94 10.78 -17.44
N PRO A 140 21.07 11.62 -18.04
CA PRO A 140 20.28 11.23 -19.20
C PRO A 140 21.16 10.91 -20.42
N THR A 141 20.75 9.90 -21.17
CA THR A 141 21.46 9.42 -22.35
C THR A 141 20.49 8.80 -23.36
N ASP A 142 20.81 8.91 -24.64
CA ASP A 142 20.05 8.30 -25.74
C ASP A 142 20.37 6.79 -25.91
N ALA A 143 21.27 6.26 -25.09
CA ALA A 143 21.67 4.85 -25.15
C ALA A 143 20.56 3.91 -24.67
N LEU A 144 19.91 3.19 -25.60
CA LEU A 144 18.79 2.28 -25.32
C LEU A 144 19.11 1.12 -24.34
N TRP A 145 20.39 0.81 -24.11
CA TRP A 145 20.81 -0.24 -23.17
C TRP A 145 21.03 0.29 -21.75
N TYR A 146 21.07 1.61 -21.56
CA TYR A 146 21.38 2.23 -20.29
C TYR A 146 20.18 2.16 -19.33
N ASN A 147 20.47 1.84 -18.07
CA ASN A 147 19.52 1.99 -16.98
C ASN A 147 20.27 2.64 -15.82
N GLU A 148 19.65 3.60 -15.16
CA GLU A 148 20.26 4.32 -14.05
C GLU A 148 19.58 3.94 -12.74
N GLN A 149 20.38 3.58 -11.73
CA GLN A 149 19.87 3.49 -10.36
C GLN A 149 19.92 4.88 -9.74
N VAL A 150 18.75 5.50 -9.58
CA VAL A 150 18.61 6.87 -9.06
C VAL A 150 18.31 6.91 -7.57
N GLU A 151 17.93 5.78 -6.99
CA GLU A 151 17.67 5.63 -5.56
C GLU A 151 17.93 4.18 -5.08
N LEU A 152 17.92 3.96 -3.76
CA LEU A 152 18.04 2.61 -3.19
C LEU A 152 16.66 1.93 -3.17
N GLY A 153 16.46 0.93 -4.02
CA GLY A 153 15.25 0.10 -4.02
C GLY A 153 15.46 -1.34 -3.56
N PHE A 154 14.49 -2.18 -3.92
CA PHE A 154 14.35 -3.59 -3.53
C PHE A 154 14.22 -4.50 -4.75
N ASN A 155 14.28 -5.82 -4.54
CA ASN A 155 13.88 -6.80 -5.54
C ASN A 155 12.52 -7.42 -5.16
N TYR A 156 11.43 -6.69 -5.42
CA TYR A 156 10.06 -7.09 -5.09
C TYR A 156 9.20 -7.32 -6.34
N ARG A 157 9.84 -7.66 -7.46
CA ARG A 157 9.13 -7.99 -8.71
C ARG A 157 8.32 -9.27 -8.54
N MET A 158 7.10 -9.25 -9.05
CA MET A 158 6.32 -10.45 -9.33
C MET A 158 6.85 -11.10 -10.61
N THR A 159 6.87 -12.43 -10.65
CA THR A 159 7.25 -13.20 -11.84
C THR A 159 6.05 -13.44 -12.76
N ASP A 160 6.32 -13.68 -14.04
CA ASP A 160 5.27 -14.02 -15.02
C ASP A 160 4.54 -15.32 -14.67
N PHE A 161 5.19 -16.25 -13.95
CA PHE A 161 4.52 -17.45 -13.45
C PHE A 161 3.43 -17.13 -12.43
N GLN A 162 3.73 -16.24 -11.46
CA GLN A 162 2.74 -15.77 -10.48
C GLN A 162 1.64 -14.98 -11.16
N ALA A 163 1.99 -14.11 -12.13
CA ALA A 163 1.01 -13.34 -12.88
C ALA A 163 0.09 -14.22 -13.73
N ALA A 164 0.61 -15.25 -14.38
CA ALA A 164 -0.18 -16.20 -15.17
C ALA A 164 -1.20 -16.95 -14.30
N LEU A 165 -0.81 -17.37 -13.09
CA LEU A 165 -1.72 -18.02 -12.14
C LEU A 165 -2.84 -17.07 -11.66
N LEU A 166 -2.57 -15.77 -11.56
CA LEU A 166 -3.60 -14.78 -11.18
C LEU A 166 -4.60 -14.49 -12.31
N LEU A 167 -4.24 -14.78 -13.57
CA LEU A 167 -5.08 -14.52 -14.75
C LEU A 167 -5.89 -15.73 -15.22
N SER A 168 -5.59 -16.93 -14.72
CA SER A 168 -6.26 -18.19 -15.10
C SER A 168 -7.53 -18.44 -14.32
#